data_AF-A0A2Z2MYJ0-F1
#
_entry.id   AF-A0A2Z2MYJ0-F1
#
_cell.length_a   1.000
_cell.length_b   1.000
_cell.length_c   1.000
_cell.angle_alpha   90.00
_cell.angle_beta   90.00
_cell.angle_gamma   90.00
#
_symmetry.space_group_name_H-M   'P 1'
#
loop_
_entity.id
_entity.type
_entity.pdbx_description
1 polymer ?
#
loop_
_entity_poly.entity_id
_entity_poly.type
_entity_poly.pdbx_seq_one_letter_code
_entity_poly.pdbx_strand_id
1 'polypeptide(L)'
;MRWGSILILTAIALMLTAAMVPPERYAPPPKLSVYPNLEDFTEELEEHNVTKPYLCVPAERVLVTCHIRSDWELNRTIMALDKFPHFSIELTNGYDETDVVVFNKSEFYYALPNTCHPWENIELKPIKLDRERLEKELEAYRELEGLIDDPTEKEFIHNRTIELEALLGLRQKEPICNATFAHVILMYPVKTESNAPLMAALWTGVILTGIAGLVMVWRERRL
;
A
#
# COMPACT_ATOMS: atom_id res chain seq x y z
N MET A 1 -5.64 58.81 -11.47
CA MET A 1 -6.26 57.64 -10.80
C MET A 1 -5.61 57.48 -9.43
N ARG A 2 -6.39 57.32 -8.35
CA ARG A 2 -5.87 57.13 -6.98
C ARG A 2 -5.43 55.68 -6.80
N TRP A 3 -4.16 55.41 -7.08
CA TRP A 3 -3.61 54.04 -7.08
C TRP A 3 -3.64 53.43 -5.67
N GLY A 4 -3.48 54.25 -4.64
CA GLY A 4 -3.55 53.80 -3.24
C GLY A 4 -4.90 53.17 -2.86
N SER A 5 -6.02 53.73 -3.31
CA SER A 5 -7.36 53.18 -3.04
C SER A 5 -7.61 51.83 -3.73
N ILE A 6 -7.05 51.65 -4.93
CA ILE A 6 -7.16 50.40 -5.69
C ILE A 6 -6.37 49.27 -4.99
N LEU A 7 -5.18 49.58 -4.48
CA LEU A 7 -4.36 48.62 -3.72
C LEU A 7 -5.03 48.19 -2.41
N ILE A 8 -5.74 49.09 -1.73
CA ILE A 8 -6.49 48.75 -0.51
C ILE A 8 -7.69 47.84 -0.84
N LEU A 9 -8.43 48.14 -1.91
CA LEU A 9 -9.57 47.31 -2.33
C LEU A 9 -9.15 45.89 -2.75
N THR A 10 -8.03 45.78 -3.46
CA THR A 10 -7.46 44.48 -3.85
C THR A 10 -6.98 43.67 -2.64
N ALA A 11 -6.36 44.32 -1.65
CA ALA A 11 -5.98 43.67 -0.39
C ALA A 11 -7.21 43.13 0.38
N ILE A 12 -8.31 43.90 0.44
CA ILE A 12 -9.55 43.46 1.10
C ILE A 12 -10.18 42.28 0.35
N ALA A 13 -10.23 42.31 -0.98
CA ALA A 13 -10.75 41.19 -1.77
C ALA A 13 -9.95 39.90 -1.54
N LEU A 14 -8.62 39.99 -1.53
CA LEU A 14 -7.73 38.86 -1.24
C LEU A 14 -7.87 38.33 0.20
N MET A 15 -8.14 39.22 1.16
CA MET A 15 -8.40 38.82 2.55
C MET A 15 -9.70 38.02 2.67
N LEU A 16 -10.75 38.45 1.96
CA LEU A 16 -12.05 37.76 1.96
C LEU A 16 -11.96 36.37 1.31
N THR A 17 -11.23 36.22 0.21
CA THR A 17 -11.03 34.91 -0.43
C THR A 17 -10.18 33.98 0.43
N ALA A 18 -9.16 34.49 1.10
CA ALA A 18 -8.35 33.72 2.04
C ALA A 18 -9.15 33.28 3.29
N ALA A 19 -10.07 34.11 3.78
CA ALA A 19 -10.91 33.76 4.93
C ALA A 19 -11.94 32.65 4.63
N MET A 20 -12.31 32.46 3.37
CA MET A 20 -13.27 31.42 2.96
C MET A 20 -12.67 30.01 2.91
N VAL A 21 -11.34 29.87 2.88
CA VAL A 21 -10.65 28.57 2.78
C VAL A 21 -9.72 28.40 4.00
N PRO A 22 -10.12 27.66 5.05
CA PRO A 22 -9.25 27.45 6.20
C PRO A 22 -7.97 26.68 5.80
N PRO A 23 -6.82 26.97 6.45
CA PRO A 23 -5.61 26.22 6.22
C PRO A 23 -5.75 24.80 6.79
N GLU A 24 -5.74 23.81 5.92
CA GLU A 24 -5.65 22.41 6.24
C GLU A 24 -4.18 21.98 6.18
N ARG A 25 -3.68 21.51 7.32
CA ARG A 25 -2.41 20.80 7.40
C ARG A 25 -2.73 19.31 7.48
N TYR A 26 -2.23 18.55 6.51
CA TYR A 26 -2.31 17.10 6.59
C TYR A 26 -1.05 16.56 7.25
N ALA A 27 -1.25 15.76 8.29
CA ALA A 27 -0.20 14.92 8.82
C ALA A 27 0.07 13.80 7.80
N PRO A 28 1.34 13.43 7.56
CA PRO A 28 1.64 12.23 6.78
C PRO A 28 0.98 11.01 7.46
N PRO A 29 0.60 9.98 6.68
CA PRO A 29 0.05 8.77 7.26
C PRO A 29 1.03 8.17 8.28
N PRO A 30 0.54 7.50 9.33
CA PRO A 30 1.41 6.87 10.31
C PRO A 30 2.30 5.85 9.62
N LYS A 31 3.61 5.91 9.88
CA LYS A 31 4.51 4.82 9.54
C LYS A 31 4.34 3.73 10.59
N LEU A 32 3.78 2.60 10.19
CA LEU A 32 3.58 1.44 11.05
C LEU A 32 4.33 0.26 10.44
N SER A 33 5.14 -0.40 11.27
CA SER A 33 5.76 -1.69 10.95
C SER A 33 5.49 -2.61 12.13
N VAL A 34 4.86 -3.75 11.84
CA VAL A 34 4.61 -4.82 12.80
C VAL A 34 5.42 -6.01 12.32
N TYR A 35 6.29 -6.50 13.18
CA TYR A 35 7.11 -7.67 12.90
C TYR A 35 6.23 -8.93 12.80
N PRO A 36 6.62 -9.91 11.98
CA PRO A 36 5.90 -11.18 11.92
C PRO A 36 5.94 -11.88 13.27
N ASN A 37 4.84 -12.52 13.66
CA ASN A 37 4.69 -13.24 14.94
C ASN A 37 4.60 -14.76 14.75
N LEU A 38 4.93 -15.29 13.55
CA LEU A 38 4.84 -16.72 13.23
C LEU A 38 5.54 -17.64 14.24
N GLU A 39 6.63 -17.17 14.88
CA GLU A 39 7.39 -17.94 15.87
C GLU A 39 6.61 -18.17 17.18
N ASP A 40 5.68 -17.27 17.52
CA ASP A 40 4.85 -17.35 18.72
C ASP A 40 3.77 -18.46 18.61
N PHE A 41 3.50 -18.92 17.40
CA PHE A 41 2.45 -19.89 17.07
C PHE A 41 3.02 -21.23 16.57
N THR A 42 4.28 -21.53 16.87
CA THR A 42 4.98 -22.73 16.37
C THR A 42 4.26 -24.04 16.69
N GLU A 43 3.76 -24.21 17.93
CA GLU A 43 2.99 -25.41 18.33
C GLU A 43 1.72 -25.59 17.48
N GLU A 44 0.92 -24.52 17.33
CA GLU A 44 -0.32 -24.54 16.55
C GLU A 44 -0.06 -24.75 15.05
N LEU A 45 0.98 -24.12 14.51
CA LEU A 45 1.43 -24.31 13.14
C LEU A 45 1.85 -25.76 12.89
N GLU A 46 2.59 -26.39 13.82
CA GLU A 46 2.97 -27.80 13.73
C GLU A 46 1.78 -28.76 13.82
N GLU A 47 0.82 -28.51 14.71
CA GLU A 47 -0.43 -29.29 14.80
C GLU A 47 -1.19 -29.32 13.47
N HIS A 48 -1.10 -28.25 12.69
CA HIS A 48 -1.71 -28.11 11.38
C HIS A 48 -0.78 -28.44 10.19
N ASN A 49 0.38 -29.06 10.44
CA ASN A 49 1.40 -29.41 9.43
C ASN A 49 1.95 -28.21 8.63
N VAL A 50 2.02 -27.04 9.25
CA VAL A 50 2.56 -25.79 8.68
C VAL A 50 3.94 -25.51 9.26
N THR A 51 4.95 -26.29 8.87
CA THR A 51 6.31 -26.12 9.42
C THR A 51 7.08 -24.95 8.80
N LYS A 52 6.72 -24.55 7.57
CA LYS A 52 7.39 -23.46 6.82
C LYS A 52 6.35 -22.69 6.01
N PRO A 53 5.54 -21.82 6.66
CA PRO A 53 4.45 -21.09 6.00
C PRO A 53 4.91 -20.23 4.82
N TYR A 54 6.19 -19.83 4.80
CA TYR A 54 6.82 -19.04 3.75
C TYR A 54 7.30 -19.84 2.51
N LEU A 55 7.25 -21.19 2.56
CA LEU A 55 7.70 -22.07 1.46
C LEU A 55 6.59 -22.99 0.93
N CYS A 56 5.34 -22.71 1.25
CA CYS A 56 4.22 -23.57 0.91
C CYS A 56 3.05 -22.81 0.28
N VAL A 57 2.30 -23.52 -0.55
CA VAL A 57 1.04 -23.00 -1.10
C VAL A 57 -0.07 -23.32 -0.10
N PRO A 58 -0.85 -22.34 0.37
CA PRO A 58 -1.97 -22.63 1.25
C PRO A 58 -3.05 -23.44 0.53
N ALA A 59 -3.72 -24.33 1.27
CA ALA A 59 -4.83 -25.11 0.76
C ALA A 59 -5.99 -24.21 0.27
N GLU A 60 -6.15 -23.05 0.89
CA GLU A 60 -7.14 -22.06 0.51
C GLU A 60 -6.61 -20.64 0.74
N ARG A 61 -7.00 -19.71 -0.15
CA ARG A 61 -6.76 -18.28 0.05
C ARG A 61 -8.07 -17.52 0.14
N VAL A 62 -8.17 -16.67 1.16
CA VAL A 62 -9.28 -15.73 1.35
C VAL A 62 -8.74 -14.32 1.18
N LEU A 63 -9.44 -13.46 0.45
CA LEU A 63 -9.10 -12.05 0.40
C LEU A 63 -9.87 -11.29 1.49
N VAL A 64 -9.18 -10.44 2.24
CA VAL A 64 -9.80 -9.51 3.18
C VAL A 64 -9.36 -8.10 2.81
N THR A 65 -10.31 -7.20 2.65
CA THR A 65 -10.01 -5.78 2.43
C THR A 65 -10.44 -4.97 3.64
N CYS A 66 -9.51 -4.22 4.24
CA CYS A 66 -9.76 -3.36 5.40
C CYS A 66 -9.69 -1.89 4.99
N HIS A 67 -10.83 -1.19 5.07
CA HIS A 67 -10.93 0.24 4.82
C HIS A 67 -10.87 1.02 6.13
N ILE A 68 -9.67 1.45 6.49
CA ILE A 68 -9.37 2.13 7.75
C ILE A 68 -9.61 3.63 7.56
N ARG A 69 -10.22 4.31 8.53
CA ARG A 69 -10.55 5.74 8.44
C ARG A 69 -9.84 6.60 9.49
N SER A 70 -9.24 5.97 10.49
CA SER A 70 -8.56 6.65 11.60
C SER A 70 -7.47 5.78 12.24
N ASP A 71 -6.58 6.42 12.99
CA ASP A 71 -5.50 5.73 13.74
C ASP A 71 -6.05 4.75 14.78
N TRP A 72 -7.20 5.06 15.37
CA TRP A 72 -7.87 4.16 16.31
C TRP A 72 -8.36 2.88 15.61
N GLU A 73 -8.93 3.01 14.41
CA GLU A 73 -9.33 1.85 13.61
C GLU A 73 -8.11 1.06 13.11
N LEU A 74 -7.02 1.74 12.76
CA LEU A 74 -5.76 1.10 12.38
C LEU A 74 -5.26 0.23 13.53
N ASN A 75 -5.07 0.81 14.72
CA ASN A 75 -4.58 0.08 15.88
C ASN A 75 -5.47 -1.12 16.23
N ARG A 76 -6.79 -0.94 16.18
CA ARG A 76 -7.73 -2.04 16.46
C ARG A 76 -7.65 -3.16 15.42
N THR A 77 -7.45 -2.82 14.14
CA THR A 77 -7.26 -3.80 13.07
C THR A 77 -5.98 -4.58 13.29
N ILE A 78 -4.87 -3.89 13.56
CA ILE A 78 -3.57 -4.51 13.83
C ILE A 78 -3.64 -5.43 15.04
N MET A 79 -4.21 -4.97 16.16
CA MET A 79 -4.43 -5.80 17.35
C MET A 79 -5.33 -7.02 17.11
N ALA A 80 -6.22 -6.98 16.12
CA ALA A 80 -7.03 -8.13 15.75
C ALA A 80 -6.23 -9.14 14.94
N LEU A 81 -5.38 -8.67 14.00
CA LEU A 81 -4.50 -9.52 13.19
C LEU A 81 -3.38 -10.15 14.02
N ASP A 82 -2.83 -9.41 14.99
CA ASP A 82 -1.74 -9.84 15.91
C ASP A 82 -2.12 -11.05 16.80
N LYS A 83 -3.41 -11.41 16.84
CA LYS A 83 -3.89 -12.63 17.51
C LYS A 83 -3.72 -13.90 16.68
N PHE A 84 -3.35 -13.76 15.41
CA PHE A 84 -3.17 -14.85 14.47
C PHE A 84 -1.72 -14.84 13.96
N PRO A 85 -1.19 -15.98 13.51
CA PRO A 85 0.13 -16.03 12.89
C PRO A 85 0.12 -15.21 11.59
N HIS A 86 0.93 -14.17 11.50
CA HIS A 86 0.98 -13.27 10.35
C HIS A 86 2.40 -12.94 9.91
N PHE A 87 2.53 -12.57 8.64
CA PHE A 87 3.75 -12.01 8.07
C PHE A 87 3.92 -10.54 8.48
N SER A 88 5.04 -9.92 8.13
CA SER A 88 5.26 -8.50 8.41
C SER A 88 4.12 -7.65 7.85
N ILE A 89 3.71 -6.64 8.62
CA ILE A 89 2.73 -5.63 8.21
C ILE A 89 3.47 -4.30 8.11
N GLU A 90 3.53 -3.71 6.92
CA GLU A 90 4.29 -2.48 6.66
C GLU A 90 3.42 -1.44 5.93
N LEU A 91 2.82 -0.53 6.70
CA LEU A 91 1.97 0.51 6.13
C LEU A 91 2.82 1.60 5.44
N THR A 92 2.89 1.53 4.10
CA THR A 92 3.61 2.48 3.27
C THR A 92 2.63 3.33 2.48
N ASN A 93 2.66 4.65 2.68
CA ASN A 93 1.70 5.57 2.03
C ASN A 93 0.24 5.12 2.18
N GLY A 94 -0.12 4.67 3.38
CA GLY A 94 -1.49 4.24 3.69
C GLY A 94 -1.92 2.95 3.00
N TYR A 95 -0.99 2.15 2.50
CA TYR A 95 -1.27 0.86 1.87
C TYR A 95 -0.34 -0.21 2.42
N ASP A 96 -0.88 -1.42 2.60
CA ASP A 96 -0.10 -2.63 2.85
C ASP A 96 -0.86 -3.89 2.41
N GLU A 97 -0.11 -4.94 2.11
CA GLU A 97 -0.61 -6.29 1.83
C GLU A 97 0.17 -7.29 2.67
N THR A 98 -0.53 -8.10 3.46
CA THR A 98 0.09 -9.14 4.28
C THR A 98 -0.71 -10.43 4.21
N ASP A 99 -0.08 -11.55 4.57
CA ASP A 99 -0.77 -12.82 4.73
C ASP A 99 -0.92 -13.15 6.23
N VAL A 100 -2.08 -13.69 6.58
CA VAL A 100 -2.40 -14.19 7.92
C VAL A 100 -2.83 -15.64 7.81
N VAL A 101 -2.23 -16.52 8.60
CA VAL A 101 -2.58 -17.93 8.65
C VAL A 101 -3.84 -18.10 9.50
N VAL A 102 -4.86 -18.72 8.92
CA VAL A 102 -6.19 -18.88 9.51
C VAL A 102 -6.51 -20.36 9.63
N PHE A 103 -6.49 -20.87 10.86
CA PHE A 103 -6.92 -22.24 11.17
C PHE A 103 -8.44 -22.33 11.35
N ASN A 104 -9.05 -21.28 11.91
CA ASN A 104 -10.49 -21.18 12.14
C ASN A 104 -11.06 -19.91 11.49
N LYS A 105 -11.71 -20.07 10.33
CA LYS A 105 -12.28 -18.93 9.58
C LYS A 105 -13.35 -18.19 10.36
N SER A 106 -14.20 -18.90 11.10
CA SER A 106 -15.28 -18.26 11.85
C SER A 106 -14.72 -17.36 12.94
N GLU A 107 -13.76 -17.85 13.71
CA GLU A 107 -13.08 -17.06 14.74
C GLU A 107 -12.33 -15.85 14.15
N PHE A 108 -11.63 -16.06 13.04
CA PHE A 108 -10.96 -14.99 12.32
C PHE A 108 -11.97 -13.90 11.87
N TYR A 109 -13.08 -14.26 11.24
CA TYR A 109 -14.10 -13.29 10.82
C TYR A 109 -14.77 -12.58 11.99
N TYR A 110 -14.93 -13.24 13.15
CA TYR A 110 -15.46 -12.59 14.36
C TYR A 110 -14.45 -11.62 15.01
N ALA A 111 -13.15 -11.89 14.88
CA ALA A 111 -12.10 -11.03 15.42
C ALA A 111 -11.90 -9.75 14.58
N LEU A 112 -12.16 -9.83 13.27
CA LEU A 112 -12.00 -8.71 12.36
C LEU A 112 -12.94 -7.53 12.70
N PRO A 113 -12.45 -6.28 12.66
CA PRO A 113 -13.31 -5.12 12.80
C PRO A 113 -14.29 -4.97 11.63
N ASN A 114 -15.39 -4.25 11.84
CA ASN A 114 -16.41 -3.98 10.81
C ASN A 114 -15.89 -3.23 9.56
N THR A 115 -14.68 -2.67 9.63
CA THR A 115 -13.98 -2.02 8.52
C THR A 115 -13.32 -3.01 7.57
N CYS A 116 -13.21 -4.28 7.96
CA CYS A 116 -12.65 -5.36 7.17
C CYS A 116 -13.75 -6.23 6.59
N HIS A 117 -13.68 -6.48 5.29
CA HIS A 117 -14.64 -7.29 4.55
C HIS A 117 -13.93 -8.51 3.93
N PRO A 118 -14.27 -9.72 4.37
CA PRO A 118 -13.81 -10.93 3.72
C PRO A 118 -14.58 -11.13 2.40
N TRP A 119 -13.86 -11.44 1.34
CA TRP A 119 -14.42 -11.82 0.05
C TRP A 119 -14.39 -13.35 -0.04
N GLU A 120 -15.56 -13.98 -0.16
CA GLU A 120 -15.65 -15.42 -0.36
C GLU A 120 -15.02 -15.79 -1.70
N ASN A 121 -13.88 -16.47 -1.62
CA ASN A 121 -13.14 -17.11 -2.70
C ASN A 121 -12.54 -16.18 -3.77
N ILE A 122 -11.28 -15.80 -3.55
CA ILE A 122 -10.37 -15.67 -4.69
C ILE A 122 -9.74 -17.04 -4.87
N GLU A 123 -10.41 -17.88 -5.66
CA GLU A 123 -9.69 -18.92 -6.39
C GLU A 123 -8.45 -18.25 -6.97
N LEU A 124 -7.26 -18.77 -6.64
CA LEU A 124 -6.08 -18.57 -7.46
C LEU A 124 -6.56 -18.86 -8.87
N LYS A 125 -6.85 -17.83 -9.68
CA LYS A 125 -7.14 -18.04 -11.09
C LYS A 125 -5.92 -18.81 -11.56
N PRO A 126 -6.05 -20.08 -11.98
CA PRO A 126 -4.93 -20.70 -12.65
C PRO A 126 -4.66 -19.75 -13.81
N ILE A 127 -3.45 -19.19 -13.85
CA ILE A 127 -2.98 -18.47 -15.03
C ILE A 127 -3.37 -19.42 -16.17
N LYS A 128 -4.16 -18.93 -17.15
CA LYS A 128 -4.41 -19.71 -18.37
C LYS A 128 -3.06 -19.83 -19.08
N LEU A 129 -2.26 -20.77 -18.60
CA LEU A 129 -0.97 -21.11 -19.11
C LEU A 129 -1.26 -21.81 -20.42
N ASP A 130 -0.81 -21.19 -21.51
CA ASP A 130 -0.76 -21.83 -22.81
C ASP A 130 0.32 -22.91 -22.73
N ARG A 131 -0.09 -24.07 -22.22
CA ARG A 131 0.81 -25.17 -21.86
C ARG A 131 1.61 -25.64 -23.06
N GLU A 132 0.99 -25.71 -24.23
CA GLU A 132 1.65 -26.11 -25.47
C GLU A 132 2.75 -25.11 -25.87
N ARG A 133 2.50 -23.81 -25.69
CA ARG A 133 3.50 -22.77 -25.94
C ARG A 133 4.66 -22.84 -24.94
N LEU A 134 4.37 -23.04 -23.66
CA LEU A 134 5.38 -23.08 -22.60
C LEU A 134 6.22 -24.35 -22.65
N GLU A 135 5.65 -25.50 -23.01
CA GLU A 135 6.39 -26.74 -23.24
C GLU A 135 7.35 -26.59 -24.42
N LYS A 136 6.92 -25.96 -25.53
CA LYS A 136 7.80 -25.64 -26.67
C LYS A 136 8.91 -24.65 -26.30
N GLU A 137 8.60 -23.66 -25.48
CA GLU A 137 9.58 -22.67 -25.01
C GLU A 137 10.61 -23.32 -24.08
N LEU A 138 10.18 -24.19 -23.15
CA LEU A 138 11.06 -24.95 -22.28
C LEU A 138 11.98 -25.89 -23.08
N GLU A 139 11.46 -26.58 -24.09
CA GLU A 139 12.26 -27.45 -24.96
C GLU A 139 13.34 -26.64 -25.71
N ALA A 140 12.98 -25.47 -26.25
CA ALA A 140 13.95 -24.58 -26.90
C ALA A 140 15.05 -24.09 -25.95
N TYR A 141 14.72 -23.72 -24.70
CA TYR A 141 15.73 -23.30 -23.71
C TYR A 141 16.63 -24.47 -23.27
N ARG A 142 16.11 -25.69 -23.14
CA ARG A 142 16.92 -26.89 -22.86
C ARG A 142 17.88 -27.24 -23.99
N GLU A 143 17.44 -27.10 -25.24
CA GLU A 143 18.31 -27.26 -26.41
C GLU A 143 19.41 -26.19 -26.43
N LEU A 144 19.06 -24.92 -26.16
CA LEU A 144 20.03 -23.83 -26.11
C LEU A 144 21.05 -24.00 -24.98
N GLU A 145 20.66 -24.47 -23.80
CA GLU A 145 21.57 -24.74 -22.67
C GLU A 145 22.65 -25.77 -23.02
N GLY A 146 22.33 -26.72 -23.91
CA GLY A 146 23.26 -27.73 -24.41
C GLY A 146 24.22 -27.23 -25.50
N LEU A 147 23.96 -26.05 -26.07
CA LEU A 147 24.72 -25.47 -27.20
C LEU A 147 25.57 -24.25 -26.81
N ILE A 148 25.32 -23.66 -25.64
CA ILE A 148 26.05 -22.48 -25.15
C ILE A 148 27.23 -22.90 -24.27
N ASP A 149 28.42 -22.46 -24.67
CA ASP A 149 29.68 -22.67 -23.95
C ASP A 149 30.03 -21.49 -23.01
N ASP A 150 29.42 -20.31 -23.23
CA ASP A 150 29.66 -19.13 -22.38
C ASP A 150 28.98 -19.31 -21.00
N PRO A 151 29.72 -19.19 -19.88
CA PRO A 151 29.19 -19.46 -18.55
C PRO A 151 28.10 -18.48 -18.12
N THR A 152 28.19 -17.22 -18.53
CA THR A 152 27.23 -16.17 -18.17
C THR A 152 25.90 -16.33 -18.92
N GLU A 153 25.97 -16.61 -20.22
CA GLU A 153 24.77 -16.89 -21.02
C GLU A 153 24.11 -18.21 -20.59
N LYS A 154 24.93 -19.21 -20.25
CA LYS A 154 24.44 -20.50 -19.75
C LYS A 154 23.71 -20.36 -18.43
N GLU A 155 24.21 -19.55 -17.50
CA GLU A 155 23.53 -19.27 -16.22
C GLU A 155 22.20 -18.53 -16.44
N PHE A 156 22.16 -17.56 -17.36
CA PHE A 156 20.92 -16.88 -17.73
C PHE A 156 19.87 -17.85 -18.29
N ILE A 157 20.27 -18.70 -19.24
CA ILE A 157 19.38 -19.71 -19.82
C ILE A 157 18.93 -20.72 -18.75
N HIS A 158 19.83 -21.20 -17.90
CA HIS A 158 19.50 -22.12 -16.81
C HIS A 158 18.43 -21.55 -15.87
N ASN A 159 18.58 -20.28 -15.45
CA ASN A 159 17.59 -19.60 -14.61
C ASN A 159 16.23 -19.48 -15.32
N ARG A 160 16.22 -19.23 -16.64
CA ARG A 160 14.99 -19.15 -17.43
C ARG A 160 14.32 -20.53 -17.60
N THR A 161 15.11 -21.59 -17.79
CA THR A 161 14.65 -22.98 -17.79
C THR A 161 13.97 -23.33 -16.47
N ILE A 162 14.57 -22.95 -15.33
CA ILE A 162 14.00 -23.17 -14.00
C ILE A 162 12.64 -22.48 -13.83
N GLU A 163 12.52 -21.22 -14.27
CA GLU A 163 11.27 -20.46 -14.19
C GLU A 163 10.15 -21.13 -15.00
N LEU A 164 10.46 -21.60 -16.21
CA LEU A 164 9.51 -22.30 -17.07
C LEU A 164 9.10 -23.67 -16.52
N GLU A 165 10.02 -24.42 -15.92
CA GLU A 165 9.70 -25.67 -15.22
C GLU A 165 8.78 -25.46 -14.02
N ALA A 166 8.95 -24.35 -13.29
CA ALA A 166 8.06 -23.95 -12.20
C ALA A 166 6.66 -23.59 -12.72
N LEU A 167 6.56 -22.80 -13.79
CA LEU A 167 5.28 -22.44 -14.43
C LEU A 167 4.53 -23.66 -15.00
N LEU A 168 5.26 -24.66 -15.49
CA LEU A 168 4.70 -25.93 -15.98
C LEU A 168 4.42 -26.96 -14.87
N GLY A 169 4.80 -26.67 -13.61
CA GLY A 169 4.64 -27.58 -12.48
C GLY A 169 5.44 -28.88 -12.61
N LEU A 170 6.57 -28.84 -13.31
CA LEU A 170 7.44 -29.99 -13.60
C LEU A 170 8.46 -30.25 -12.47
N ARG A 171 8.76 -29.25 -11.64
CA ARG A 171 9.47 -29.45 -10.36
C ARG A 171 8.47 -29.85 -9.27
N GLN A 172 8.98 -30.47 -8.18
CA GLN A 172 8.19 -30.80 -6.99
C GLN A 172 7.25 -29.63 -6.68
N LYS A 173 5.93 -29.89 -6.76
CA LYS A 173 4.90 -28.94 -6.32
C LYS A 173 5.36 -28.40 -4.97
N GLU A 174 5.42 -27.09 -4.82
CA GLU A 174 5.55 -26.47 -3.50
C GLU A 174 4.59 -27.21 -2.56
N PRO A 175 5.06 -27.66 -1.39
CA PRO A 175 4.24 -28.46 -0.50
C PRO A 175 2.97 -27.67 -0.20
N ILE A 176 1.80 -28.32 -0.27
CA ILE A 176 0.55 -27.68 0.08
C ILE A 176 0.47 -27.65 1.60
N CYS A 177 0.40 -26.46 2.19
CA CYS A 177 0.11 -26.29 3.61
C CYS A 177 -1.38 -26.52 3.85
N ASN A 178 -1.72 -27.37 4.81
CA ASN A 178 -3.12 -27.65 5.18
C ASN A 178 -3.71 -26.54 6.06
N ALA A 179 -3.58 -25.29 5.61
CA ALA A 179 -4.08 -24.10 6.28
C ALA A 179 -4.67 -23.13 5.26
N THR A 180 -5.62 -22.32 5.72
CA THR A 180 -6.15 -21.20 4.94
C THR A 180 -5.26 -20.00 5.19
N PHE A 181 -4.89 -19.26 4.14
CA PHE A 181 -4.22 -17.98 4.29
C PHE A 181 -5.21 -16.87 3.94
N ALA A 182 -5.41 -15.91 4.84
CA ALA A 182 -6.10 -14.68 4.56
C ALA A 182 -5.10 -13.65 4.04
N HIS A 183 -5.23 -13.30 2.76
CA HIS A 183 -4.52 -12.19 2.17
C HIS A 183 -5.24 -10.90 2.57
N VAL A 184 -4.62 -10.10 3.43
CA VAL A 184 -5.21 -8.89 4.02
C VAL A 184 -4.63 -7.67 3.35
N ILE A 185 -5.51 -6.87 2.74
CA ILE A 185 -5.19 -5.57 2.15
C ILE A 185 -5.63 -4.48 3.12
N LEU A 186 -4.67 -3.68 3.60
CA LEU A 186 -4.92 -2.54 4.47
C LEU A 186 -4.92 -1.24 3.66
N MET A 187 -6.02 -0.49 3.73
CA MET A 187 -6.17 0.80 3.06
C MET A 187 -6.46 1.90 4.08
N TYR A 188 -5.54 2.83 4.24
CA TYR A 188 -5.64 4.01 5.10
C TYR A 188 -5.67 5.29 4.24
N PRO A 189 -6.56 6.25 4.51
CA PRO A 189 -6.70 7.46 3.72
C PRO A 189 -5.46 8.33 3.82
N VAL A 190 -4.80 8.52 2.69
CA VAL A 190 -3.73 9.52 2.59
C VAL A 190 -4.32 10.83 2.09
N LYS A 191 -4.17 11.88 2.89
CA LYS A 191 -4.42 13.24 2.41
C LYS A 191 -3.09 13.87 2.04
N THR A 192 -2.85 14.05 0.75
CA THR A 192 -1.55 14.47 0.20
C THR A 192 -1.42 15.99 0.02
N GLU A 193 -2.52 16.73 -0.10
CA GLU A 193 -2.49 18.13 -0.55
C GLU A 193 -2.75 19.15 0.57
N SER A 194 -1.69 19.58 1.26
CA SER A 194 -1.81 20.69 2.20
C SER A 194 -2.01 22.02 1.45
N ASN A 195 -3.12 22.73 1.71
CA ASN A 195 -3.33 24.10 1.21
C ASN A 195 -2.61 25.17 2.06
N ALA A 196 -2.04 24.80 3.22
CA ALA A 196 -1.37 25.71 4.14
C ALA A 196 -0.26 26.60 3.52
N PRO A 197 0.67 26.11 2.66
CA PRO A 197 1.68 26.97 2.04
C PRO A 197 1.08 27.99 1.07
N LEU A 198 0.05 27.59 0.32
CA LEU A 198 -0.68 28.48 -0.58
C LEU A 198 -1.43 29.57 0.21
N MET A 199 -2.06 29.19 1.33
CA MET A 199 -2.68 30.12 2.26
C MET A 199 -1.66 31.10 2.86
N ALA A 200 -0.48 30.64 3.26
CA ALA A 200 0.58 31.51 3.76
C ALA A 200 1.04 32.53 2.71
N ALA A 201 1.18 32.12 1.45
CA ALA A 201 1.52 33.02 0.35
C ALA A 201 0.43 34.08 0.12
N LEU A 202 -0.84 33.68 0.15
CA LEU A 202 -1.99 34.60 0.02
C LEU A 202 -2.01 35.65 1.14
N TRP A 203 -1.89 35.23 2.40
CA TRP A 203 -1.85 36.16 3.54
C TRP A 203 -0.65 37.11 3.48
N THR A 204 0.52 36.63 3.04
CA THR A 204 1.69 37.48 2.83
C THR A 204 1.43 38.53 1.75
N GLY A 205 0.78 38.14 0.65
CA GLY A 205 0.33 39.05 -0.41
C GLY A 205 -0.65 40.12 0.08
N VAL A 206 -1.63 39.74 0.90
CA VAL A 206 -2.59 40.68 1.53
C VAL A 206 -1.86 41.73 2.37
N ILE A 207 -0.90 41.31 3.20
CA ILE A 207 -0.14 42.23 4.08
C ILE A 207 0.68 43.21 3.23
N LEU A 208 1.41 42.72 2.23
CA LEU A 208 2.27 43.55 1.38
C LEU A 208 1.46 44.56 0.56
N THR A 209 0.34 44.13 -0.03
CA THR A 209 -0.55 45.01 -0.82
C THR A 209 -1.24 46.06 0.06
N GLY A 210 -1.66 45.68 1.26
CA GLY A 210 -2.22 46.61 2.25
C GLY A 210 -1.22 47.69 2.69
N ILE A 211 0.02 47.30 3.01
CA ILE A 211 1.10 48.24 3.37
C ILE A 211 1.42 49.17 2.20
N ALA A 212 1.57 48.64 0.99
CA ALA A 212 1.85 49.44 -0.21
C ALA A 212 0.73 50.45 -0.51
N GLY A 213 -0.53 50.04 -0.38
CA GLY A 213 -1.70 50.91 -0.53
C GLY A 213 -1.72 52.05 0.48
N LEU A 214 -1.45 51.75 1.76
CA LEU A 214 -1.35 52.76 2.83
C LEU A 214 -0.24 53.79 2.54
N VAL A 215 0.95 53.34 2.15
CA VAL A 215 2.08 54.21 1.80
C VAL A 215 1.74 55.12 0.61
N MET A 216 1.10 54.58 -0.43
CA MET A 216 0.67 55.37 -1.58
C MET A 216 -0.38 56.41 -1.23
N VAL A 217 -1.41 56.05 -0.45
CA VAL A 217 -2.43 57.02 0.01
C VAL A 217 -1.79 58.14 0.83
N TRP A 218 -0.82 57.80 1.69
CA TRP A 218 -0.12 58.81 2.50
C TRP A 218 0.73 59.75 1.63
N ARG A 219 1.39 59.22 0.60
CA ARG A 219 2.16 60.02 -0.37
C ARG A 219 1.26 60.92 -1.23
N GLU A 220 0.12 60.40 -1.69
CA GLU A 220 -0.89 61.16 -2.46
C GLU A 220 -1.54 62.28 -1.63
N ARG A 221 -1.62 62.16 -0.30
CA ARG A 221 -2.15 63.22 0.59
C ARG A 221 -1.15 64.31 0.94
N ARG A 222 0.15 64.08 0.73
CA ARG A 222 1.23 65.03 0.99
C ARG A 222 1.63 65.87 -0.24
N LEU A 223 1.22 65.44 -1.43
CA LEU A 223 1.32 66.16 -2.70
C LEU A 223 0.07 67.01 -2.91
#